data_AF-A0A7M3Y0U5-F1
#
_entry.id   AF-A0A7M3Y0U5-F1
#
_cell.length_a   1.000
_cell.length_b   1.000
_cell.length_c   1.000
_cell.angle_alpha   90.00
_cell.angle_beta   90.00
_cell.angle_gamma   90.00
#
_symmetry.space_group_name_H-M   'P 1'
#
loop_
_entity.id
_entity.type
_entity.pdbx_description
1 polymer ?
#
loop_
_entity_poly.entity_id
_entity_poly.type
_entity_poly.pdbx_seq_one_letter_code
_entity_poly.pdbx_strand_id
1 'polypeptide(L)'
;MLLIWGPWSALSSLCVLVMAPRLMRTIERQQVTRYIWVTHAVLPWVLVATWWTMLGQVDGVQTCHEGLCPYPRELDPGTVVLNGGYVGARGNPSDQWIGMMVVTPLLVVIGSLCWAFSQAGVDLRPYLTLQGLLMVGCLATLAFAPSYPRLVFALSYNALFAALQVVVGAAVLLMTIREKQAHQTALSA
;
A
#
# COMPACT_ATOMS: atom_id res chain seq x y z
N MET A 1 -20.04 -17.46 9.09
CA MET A 1 -18.61 -17.46 9.46
C MET A 1 -18.23 -16.00 9.75
N LEU A 2 -17.94 -15.64 11.01
CA LEU A 2 -17.66 -14.26 11.41
C LEU A 2 -16.17 -14.00 11.25
N LEU A 3 -15.80 -13.51 10.08
CA LEU A 3 -14.41 -13.28 9.69
C LEU A 3 -13.95 -11.93 10.28
N ILE A 4 -13.26 -11.97 11.42
CA ILE A 4 -12.74 -10.77 12.08
C ILE A 4 -11.42 -10.37 11.38
N TRP A 5 -11.50 -9.59 10.30
CA TRP A 5 -10.34 -9.14 9.50
C TRP A 5 -9.56 -7.98 10.13
N GLY A 6 -10.22 -7.18 10.97
CA GLY A 6 -9.62 -5.98 11.58
C GLY A 6 -8.35 -6.26 12.41
N PRO A 7 -8.33 -7.27 13.30
CA PRO A 7 -7.15 -7.59 14.09
C PRO A 7 -5.96 -8.04 13.24
N TRP A 8 -6.19 -8.81 12.17
CA TRP A 8 -5.12 -9.28 11.27
C TRP A 8 -4.50 -8.12 10.49
N SER A 9 -5.33 -7.27 9.89
CA SER A 9 -4.85 -6.09 9.17
C SER A 9 -4.14 -5.10 10.09
N ALA A 10 -4.63 -4.92 11.32
CA ALA A 10 -3.98 -4.08 12.32
C ALA A 10 -2.62 -4.66 12.73
N LEU A 11 -2.55 -5.96 13.03
CA LEU A 11 -1.32 -6.63 13.41
C LEU A 11 -0.26 -6.57 12.31
N SER A 12 -0.62 -6.90 11.07
CA SER A 12 0.32 -6.87 9.94
C SER A 12 0.84 -5.46 9.68
N SER A 13 -0.03 -4.45 9.77
CA SER A 13 0.35 -3.04 9.64
C SER A 13 1.30 -2.60 10.74
N LEU A 14 1.00 -2.93 12.01
CA LEU A 14 1.89 -2.63 13.14
C LEU A 14 3.26 -3.30 12.99
N CYS A 15 3.29 -4.58 12.60
CA CYS A 15 4.53 -5.30 12.34
C CYS A 15 5.39 -4.59 11.28
N VAL A 16 4.78 -4.18 10.17
CA VAL A 16 5.47 -3.46 9.09
C VAL A 16 5.99 -2.11 9.57
N LEU A 17 5.19 -1.35 10.31
CA LEU A 17 5.60 -0.04 10.85
C LEU A 17 6.76 -0.12 11.85
N VAL A 18 6.82 -1.18 12.65
CA VAL A 18 7.92 -1.38 13.62
C VAL A 18 9.18 -1.92 12.93
N MET A 19 9.02 -2.85 11.97
CA MET A 19 10.14 -3.52 11.32
C MET A 19 10.80 -2.69 10.23
N ALA A 20 10.02 -1.97 9.41
CA ALA A 20 10.54 -1.27 8.23
C ALA A 20 11.65 -0.25 8.58
N PRO A 21 11.52 0.64 9.59
CA PRO A 21 12.58 1.57 9.93
C PRO A 21 13.87 0.87 10.39
N ARG A 22 13.76 -0.26 11.09
CA ARG A 22 14.91 -1.05 11.56
C ARG A 22 15.62 -1.72 10.40
N LEU A 23 14.86 -2.32 9.50
CA LEU A 23 15.36 -2.97 8.30
C LEU A 23 16.11 -1.96 7.41
N MET A 24 15.59 -0.74 7.27
CA MET A 24 16.23 0.30 6.46
C MET A 24 17.60 0.69 7.00
N ARG A 25 17.72 0.93 8.31
CA ARG A 25 19.01 1.26 8.94
C ARG A 25 20.06 0.17 8.77
N THR A 26 19.65 -1.10 8.72
CA THR A 26 20.57 -2.22 8.48
C THR A 26 21.02 -2.29 7.02
N ILE A 27 20.13 -2.01 6.07
CA ILE A 27 20.42 -2.08 4.63
C ILE A 27 21.33 -0.92 4.19
N GLU A 28 21.16 0.27 4.77
CA GLU A 28 22.01 1.44 4.51
C GLU A 28 23.51 1.13 4.73
N ARG A 29 23.83 0.37 5.79
CA ARG A 29 25.22 0.00 6.12
C ARG A 29 25.90 -0.90 5.09
N GLN A 30 25.15 -1.57 4.23
CA GLN A 30 25.66 -2.57 3.28
C GLN A 30 25.46 -2.15 1.82
N GLN A 31 25.12 -0.89 1.54
CA GLN A 31 24.76 -0.50 0.17
C GLN A 31 25.88 -0.75 -0.85
N VAL A 32 25.56 -1.61 -1.82
CA VAL A 32 26.39 -1.86 -3.00
C VAL A 32 26.10 -0.74 -4.02
N THR A 33 27.13 0.04 -4.35
CA THR A 33 27.03 1.29 -5.12
C THR A 33 26.52 1.14 -6.55
N ARG A 34 26.60 -0.07 -7.15
CA ARG A 34 26.30 -0.27 -8.58
C ARG A 34 24.82 -0.19 -8.95
N TYR A 35 23.90 -0.51 -8.04
CA TYR A 35 22.45 -0.60 -8.35
C TYR A 35 21.57 0.24 -7.42
N ILE A 36 22.15 1.26 -6.80
CA ILE A 36 21.50 2.08 -5.76
C ILE A 36 20.15 2.65 -6.21
N TRP A 37 20.03 3.08 -7.46
CA TRP A 37 18.79 3.64 -8.01
C TRP A 37 17.67 2.59 -8.11
N VAL A 38 18.01 1.39 -8.61
CA VAL A 38 17.06 0.27 -8.70
C VAL A 38 16.65 -0.18 -7.30
N THR A 39 17.60 -0.26 -6.37
CA THR A 39 17.31 -0.57 -4.97
C THR A 39 16.32 0.44 -4.37
N HIS A 40 16.56 1.74 -4.54
CA HIS A 40 15.65 2.78 -4.06
C HIS A 40 14.27 2.78 -4.73
N ALA A 41 14.14 2.23 -5.94
CA ALA A 41 12.84 2.04 -6.58
C ALA A 41 12.10 0.80 -6.06
N VAL A 42 12.78 -0.34 -6.05
CA VAL A 42 12.18 -1.66 -5.82
C VAL A 42 11.93 -1.92 -4.34
N LEU A 43 12.83 -1.51 -3.46
CA LEU A 43 12.74 -1.87 -2.03
C LEU A 43 11.51 -1.27 -1.33
N PRO A 44 11.14 0.02 -1.53
CA PRO A 44 9.88 0.55 -1.02
C PRO A 44 8.67 -0.15 -1.65
N TRP A 45 8.73 -0.45 -2.95
CA TRP A 45 7.66 -1.15 -3.67
C TRP A 45 7.42 -2.57 -3.12
N VAL A 46 8.48 -3.36 -2.91
CA VAL A 46 8.38 -4.72 -2.34
C VAL A 46 7.77 -4.69 -0.95
N LEU A 47 8.15 -3.74 -0.09
CA LEU A 47 7.60 -3.64 1.26
C LEU A 47 6.11 -3.29 1.25
N VAL A 48 5.71 -2.31 0.44
CA VAL A 48 4.29 -1.94 0.30
C VAL A 48 3.49 -3.08 -0.33
N ALA A 49 4.01 -3.72 -1.38
CA ALA A 49 3.36 -4.86 -2.03
C ALA A 49 3.23 -6.06 -1.08
N THR A 50 4.25 -6.37 -0.27
CA THR A 50 4.21 -7.46 0.71
C THR A 50 3.22 -7.16 1.83
N TRP A 51 3.20 -5.93 2.34
CA TRP A 51 2.18 -5.53 3.31
C TRP A 51 0.78 -5.63 2.70
N TRP A 52 0.60 -5.14 1.48
CA TRP A 52 -0.67 -5.19 0.76
C TRP A 52 -1.18 -6.62 0.58
N THR A 53 -0.32 -7.56 0.18
CA THR A 53 -0.70 -8.97 0.04
C THR A 53 -1.01 -9.62 1.39
N MET A 54 -0.28 -9.25 2.45
CA MET A 54 -0.56 -9.72 3.81
C MET A 54 -1.93 -9.28 4.34
N LEU A 55 -2.53 -8.20 3.81
CA LEU A 55 -3.91 -7.83 4.14
C LEU A 55 -4.96 -8.85 3.61
N GLY A 56 -4.54 -9.84 2.82
CA GLY A 56 -5.41 -10.91 2.30
C GLY A 56 -6.55 -10.39 1.43
N GLN A 57 -6.32 -9.26 0.74
CA GLN A 57 -7.28 -8.68 -0.19
C GLN A 57 -7.33 -9.39 -1.54
N VAL A 58 -6.26 -10.12 -1.91
CA VAL A 58 -6.07 -10.61 -3.30
C VAL A 58 -6.41 -12.09 -3.44
N ASP A 59 -6.15 -12.92 -2.43
CA ASP A 59 -6.50 -14.35 -2.41
C ASP A 59 -6.87 -14.76 -0.98
N GLY A 60 -8.08 -15.29 -0.81
CA GLY A 60 -8.49 -15.95 0.43
C GLY A 60 -8.05 -17.41 0.41
N VAL A 61 -8.09 -18.06 1.58
CA VAL A 61 -8.02 -19.52 1.65
C VAL A 61 -9.38 -20.00 2.13
N GLN A 62 -10.03 -20.86 1.35
CA GLN A 62 -11.29 -21.49 1.71
C GLN A 62 -11.07 -22.98 1.97
N THR A 63 -11.80 -23.53 2.94
CA THR A 63 -11.87 -24.97 3.14
C THR A 63 -12.75 -25.57 2.03
N CYS A 64 -12.14 -26.31 1.13
CA CYS A 64 -12.82 -27.14 0.13
C CYS A 64 -12.80 -28.60 0.59
N HIS A 65 -13.50 -29.47 -0.15
CA HIS A 65 -13.56 -30.90 0.15
C HIS A 65 -12.17 -31.58 0.19
N GLU A 66 -11.19 -30.99 -0.50
CA GLU A 66 -9.80 -31.46 -0.61
C GLU A 66 -8.83 -30.79 0.39
N GLY A 67 -9.32 -29.90 1.27
CA GLY A 67 -8.51 -29.19 2.28
C GLY A 67 -8.52 -27.67 2.12
N LEU A 68 -7.36 -27.02 2.31
CA LEU A 68 -7.19 -25.57 2.13
C LEU A 68 -6.95 -25.27 0.64
N CYS A 69 -7.94 -24.73 -0.04
CA CYS A 69 -7.80 -24.29 -1.42
C CYS A 69 -7.66 -22.76 -1.48
N PRO A 70 -6.79 -22.23 -2.36
CA PRO A 70 -6.81 -20.82 -2.69
C PRO A 70 -8.18 -20.49 -3.28
N TYR A 71 -8.93 -19.63 -2.60
CA TYR A 71 -10.20 -19.12 -3.10
C TYR A 71 -9.96 -17.68 -3.52
N PRO A 72 -9.95 -17.38 -4.83
CA PRO A 72 -9.88 -16.01 -5.28
C PRO A 72 -11.11 -15.32 -4.71
N ARG A 73 -10.89 -14.34 -3.84
CA ARG A 73 -11.99 -13.51 -3.34
C ARG A 73 -12.48 -12.69 -4.50
N GLU A 74 -13.50 -13.19 -5.18
CA GLU A 74 -14.37 -12.33 -5.96
C GLU A 74 -15.12 -11.49 -4.92
N LEU A 75 -14.65 -10.26 -4.68
CA LEU A 75 -15.56 -9.24 -4.21
C LEU A 75 -16.55 -9.06 -5.34
N ASP A 76 -17.62 -9.85 -5.33
CA ASP A 76 -18.79 -9.57 -6.13
C ASP A 76 -19.50 -8.40 -5.43
N PRO A 77 -19.42 -7.17 -5.96
CA PRO A 77 -20.02 -6.01 -5.32
C PRO A 77 -21.54 -6.15 -5.15
N GLY A 78 -22.18 -7.07 -5.88
CA GLY A 78 -23.60 -7.41 -5.70
C GLY A 78 -23.90 -8.31 -4.49
N THR A 79 -22.90 -8.97 -3.91
CA THR A 79 -23.04 -9.86 -2.74
C THR A 79 -22.25 -9.39 -1.51
N VAL A 80 -21.54 -8.26 -1.60
CA VAL A 80 -20.93 -7.59 -0.43
C VAL A 80 -22.03 -6.97 0.43
N VAL A 81 -22.58 -7.77 1.33
CA VAL A 81 -23.47 -7.28 2.39
C VAL A 81 -22.60 -6.72 3.51
N LEU A 82 -22.38 -5.41 3.49
CA LEU A 82 -21.77 -4.66 4.57
C LEU A 82 -22.78 -4.54 5.73
N ASN A 83 -22.89 -5.61 6.53
CA ASN A 83 -23.57 -5.54 7.82
C ASN A 83 -22.68 -4.75 8.77
N GLY A 84 -22.82 -3.43 8.72
CA GLY A 84 -22.03 -2.55 9.54
C GLY A 84 -22.58 -2.44 10.95
N GLY A 85 -21.68 -2.67 11.88
CA GLY A 85 -21.92 -2.63 13.29
C GLY A 85 -20.67 -3.12 13.98
N TYR A 86 -19.86 -2.19 14.51
CA TYR A 86 -19.07 -2.53 15.70
C TYR A 86 -20.02 -3.23 16.68
N VAL A 87 -19.54 -4.24 17.41
CA VAL A 87 -20.27 -4.97 18.45
C VAL A 87 -21.26 -4.02 19.16
N GLY A 88 -22.56 -4.09 18.81
CA GLY A 88 -23.61 -3.27 19.40
C GLY A 88 -24.34 -2.23 18.52
N ALA A 89 -23.83 -1.83 17.34
CA ALA A 89 -24.55 -0.90 16.44
C ALA A 89 -25.27 -1.68 15.32
N ARG A 90 -26.60 -1.51 15.18
CA ARG A 90 -27.45 -2.25 14.21
C ARG A 90 -27.76 -1.47 12.93
N GLY A 91 -27.25 -0.25 12.78
CA GLY A 91 -27.51 0.61 11.62
C GLY A 91 -26.45 0.46 10.55
N ASN A 92 -26.85 0.46 9.27
CA ASN A 92 -25.91 0.50 8.15
C ASN A 92 -25.06 1.79 8.23
N PRO A 93 -23.73 1.69 8.31
CA PRO A 93 -22.86 2.85 8.33
C PRO A 93 -22.94 3.59 6.99
N SER A 94 -22.71 4.90 7.02
CA SER A 94 -22.65 5.69 5.78
C SER A 94 -21.48 5.24 4.90
N ASP A 95 -21.65 5.32 3.59
CA ASP A 95 -20.60 4.99 2.63
C ASP A 95 -19.31 5.80 2.87
N GLN A 96 -19.47 7.06 3.31
CA GLN A 96 -18.36 7.92 3.70
C GLN A 96 -17.55 7.37 4.88
N TRP A 97 -18.21 6.81 5.89
CA TRP A 97 -17.55 6.21 7.05
C TRP A 97 -16.77 4.96 6.66
N ILE A 98 -17.37 4.12 5.81
CA ILE A 98 -16.72 2.91 5.28
C ILE A 98 -15.50 3.31 4.44
N GLY A 99 -15.65 4.29 3.55
CA GLY A 99 -14.55 4.83 2.75
C GLY A 99 -13.41 5.36 3.62
N MET A 100 -13.73 6.12 4.67
CA MET A 100 -12.73 6.61 5.63
C MET A 100 -11.99 5.46 6.32
N MET A 101 -12.71 4.45 6.80
CA MET A 101 -12.12 3.29 7.48
C MET A 101 -11.19 2.46 6.58
N VAL A 102 -11.43 2.46 5.27
CA VAL A 102 -10.55 1.81 4.29
C VAL A 102 -9.37 2.71 3.94
N VAL A 103 -9.60 3.98 3.63
CA VAL A 103 -8.56 4.87 3.07
C VAL A 103 -7.59 5.36 4.14
N THR A 104 -8.05 5.68 5.35
CA THR A 104 -7.20 6.27 6.40
C THR A 104 -6.03 5.36 6.82
N PRO A 105 -6.22 4.06 7.10
CA PRO A 105 -5.09 3.17 7.40
C PRO A 105 -4.09 3.09 6.25
N LEU A 106 -4.55 3.14 5.00
CA LEU A 106 -3.67 3.12 3.83
C LEU A 106 -2.78 4.36 3.76
N LEU A 107 -3.37 5.54 3.94
CA LEU A 107 -2.64 6.80 3.97
C LEU A 107 -1.60 6.82 5.10
N VAL A 108 -1.98 6.37 6.30
CA VAL A 108 -1.08 6.35 7.47
C VAL A 108 0.09 5.39 7.25
N VAL A 109 -0.16 4.16 6.82
CA VAL A 109 0.89 3.15 6.65
C VAL A 109 1.82 3.49 5.49
N ILE A 110 1.28 3.85 4.32
CA ILE A 110 2.10 4.21 3.16
C ILE A 110 2.90 5.49 3.46
N GLY A 111 2.27 6.50 4.07
CA GLY A 111 2.92 7.76 4.42
C GLY A 111 4.05 7.57 5.43
N SER A 112 3.84 6.79 6.48
CA SER A 112 4.87 6.50 7.47
C SER A 112 5.99 5.61 6.93
N LEU A 113 5.71 4.69 6.00
CA LEU A 113 6.75 3.95 5.28
C LEU A 113 7.60 4.88 4.41
N CYS A 114 6.98 5.71 3.57
CA CYS A 114 7.68 6.72 2.77
C CYS A 114 8.52 7.65 3.65
N TRP A 115 7.96 8.08 4.80
CA TRP A 115 8.68 8.89 5.77
C TRP A 115 9.90 8.15 6.31
N ALA A 116 9.74 6.91 6.77
CA ALA A 116 10.83 6.09 7.29
C ALA A 116 11.93 5.86 6.24
N PHE A 117 11.57 5.65 4.97
CA PHE A 117 12.54 5.57 3.87
C PHE A 117 13.31 6.87 3.70
N SER A 118 12.61 8.02 3.67
CA SER A 118 13.24 9.33 3.49
C SER A 118 14.22 9.66 4.62
N GLN A 119 13.89 9.27 5.87
CA GLN A 119 14.73 9.46 7.05
C GLN A 119 15.93 8.50 7.09
N ALA A 120 15.83 7.35 6.42
CA ALA A 120 16.92 6.39 6.26
C ALA A 120 17.81 6.68 5.03
N GLY A 121 17.68 7.87 4.42
CA GLY A 121 18.51 8.27 3.28
C GLY A 121 18.09 7.68 1.92
N VAL A 122 16.97 6.94 1.85
CA VAL A 122 16.44 6.42 0.59
C VAL A 122 15.83 7.58 -0.21
N ASP A 123 16.31 7.78 -1.43
CA ASP A 123 15.66 8.71 -2.36
C ASP A 123 14.32 8.12 -2.82
N LEU A 124 13.23 8.87 -2.66
CA LEU A 124 11.88 8.45 -3.06
C LEU A 124 11.61 8.66 -4.54
N ARG A 125 12.42 9.45 -5.26
CA ARG A 125 12.20 9.72 -6.70
C ARG A 125 12.15 8.45 -7.55
N PRO A 126 13.09 7.48 -7.40
CA PRO A 126 13.05 6.23 -8.16
C PRO A 126 11.77 5.42 -7.88
N TYR A 127 11.34 5.36 -6.62
CA TYR A 127 10.09 4.72 -6.22
C TYR A 127 8.88 5.38 -6.90
N LEU A 128 8.79 6.71 -6.88
CA LEU A 128 7.70 7.45 -7.55
C LEU A 128 7.69 7.21 -9.07
N THR A 129 8.86 7.15 -9.71
CA THR A 129 8.95 6.84 -11.14
C THR A 129 8.47 5.42 -11.45
N LEU A 130 8.79 4.44 -10.59
CA LEU A 130 8.32 3.06 -10.73
C LEU A 130 6.79 2.98 -10.61
N GLN A 131 6.19 3.71 -9.66
CA GLN A 131 4.72 3.77 -9.54
C GLN A 131 4.06 4.41 -10.75
N GLY A 132 4.65 5.46 -11.31
CA GLY A 132 4.19 6.06 -12.57
C GLY A 132 4.25 5.06 -13.73
N LEU A 133 5.33 4.29 -13.83
CA LEU A 133 5.47 3.25 -14.86
C LEU A 133 4.44 2.13 -14.69
N LEU A 134 4.18 1.69 -13.46
CA LEU A 134 3.14 0.71 -13.15
C LEU A 134 1.76 1.19 -13.57
N MET A 135 1.44 2.46 -13.30
CA MET A 135 0.17 3.06 -13.72
C MET A 135 0.03 3.07 -15.25
N VAL A 136 1.09 3.49 -15.97
CA VAL A 136 1.11 3.47 -17.44
C VAL A 136 0.94 2.04 -17.97
N GLY A 137 1.63 1.06 -17.38
CA GLY A 137 1.49 -0.35 -17.73
C GLY A 137 0.05 -0.85 -17.55
N CYS A 138 -0.59 -0.54 -16.42
CA CYS A 138 -1.97 -0.93 -16.15
C CYS A 138 -2.94 -0.30 -17.17
N LEU A 139 -2.79 1.00 -17.45
CA LEU A 139 -3.63 1.72 -18.41
C LEU A 139 -3.43 1.20 -19.85
N ALA A 140 -2.21 0.87 -20.24
CA ALA A 140 -1.92 0.29 -21.54
C ALA A 140 -2.54 -1.11 -21.69
N THR A 141 -2.51 -1.93 -20.65
CA THR A 141 -3.14 -3.27 -20.66
C THR A 141 -4.67 -3.19 -20.64
N LEU A 142 -5.26 -2.18 -20.00
CA LEU A 142 -6.72 -2.00 -19.97
C LEU A 142 -7.35 -1.89 -21.37
N ALA A 143 -6.63 -1.34 -22.35
CA ALA A 143 -7.08 -1.26 -23.74
C ALA A 143 -7.38 -2.63 -24.36
N PHE A 144 -6.75 -3.70 -23.87
CA PHE A 144 -6.89 -5.07 -24.37
C PHE A 144 -7.67 -6.00 -23.43
N ALA A 145 -8.05 -5.50 -22.25
CA ALA A 145 -8.79 -6.25 -21.24
C ALA A 145 -10.35 -6.23 -21.33
N PRO A 146 -11.07 -5.55 -22.25
CA PRO A 146 -12.54 -5.45 -22.16
C PRO A 146 -13.30 -6.79 -22.10
N SER A 147 -12.75 -7.83 -22.73
CA SER A 147 -13.32 -9.18 -22.73
C SER A 147 -13.11 -9.94 -21.42
N TYR A 148 -12.32 -9.42 -20.48
CA TYR A 148 -11.95 -10.06 -19.22
C TYR A 148 -12.27 -9.13 -18.04
N PRO A 149 -13.53 -9.14 -17.52
CA PRO A 149 -13.96 -8.20 -16.47
C PRO A 149 -13.10 -8.26 -15.21
N ARG A 150 -12.61 -9.45 -14.84
CA ARG A 150 -11.69 -9.65 -13.71
C ARG A 150 -10.35 -8.93 -13.93
N LEU A 151 -9.83 -8.97 -15.15
CA LEU A 151 -8.59 -8.28 -15.52
C LEU A 151 -8.80 -6.76 -15.51
N VAL A 152 -9.95 -6.27 -15.99
CA VAL A 152 -10.32 -4.85 -15.92
C VAL A 152 -10.34 -4.35 -14.48
N PHE A 153 -10.99 -5.09 -13.57
CA PHE A 153 -11.03 -4.75 -12.15
C PHE A 153 -9.62 -4.71 -11.55
N ALA A 154 -8.83 -5.76 -11.73
CA ALA A 154 -7.48 -5.86 -11.17
C ALA A 154 -6.55 -4.74 -11.69
N LEU A 155 -6.57 -4.45 -12.99
CA LEU A 155 -5.75 -3.38 -13.57
C LEU A 155 -6.19 -1.99 -13.11
N SER A 156 -7.50 -1.74 -13.04
CA SER A 156 -8.04 -0.46 -12.55
C SER A 156 -7.69 -0.24 -11.08
N TYR A 157 -7.82 -1.30 -10.27
CA TYR A 157 -7.48 -1.26 -8.85
C TYR A 157 -5.99 -1.02 -8.63
N ASN A 158 -5.12 -1.73 -9.36
CA ASN A 158 -3.67 -1.53 -9.28
C ASN A 158 -3.25 -0.13 -9.74
N ALA A 159 -3.87 0.41 -10.80
CA ALA A 159 -3.61 1.77 -11.25
C ALA A 159 -4.00 2.80 -10.17
N LEU A 160 -5.18 2.63 -9.54
CA LEU A 160 -5.66 3.51 -8.48
C LEU A 160 -4.78 3.43 -7.22
N PHE A 161 -4.35 2.23 -6.84
CA PHE A 161 -3.44 2.01 -5.71
C PHE A 161 -2.04 2.59 -5.98
N ALA A 162 -1.53 2.49 -7.21
CA ALA A 162 -0.29 3.14 -7.62
C ALA A 162 -0.42 4.68 -7.59
N ALA A 163 -1.55 5.23 -8.06
CA ALA A 163 -1.83 6.66 -8.00
C ALA A 163 -1.86 7.18 -6.54
N LEU A 164 -2.49 6.45 -5.62
CA LEU A 164 -2.48 6.76 -4.19
C LEU A 164 -1.04 6.82 -3.65
N GLN A 165 -0.21 5.82 -3.98
CA GLN A 165 1.20 5.78 -3.58
C GLN A 165 2.00 6.95 -4.13
N VAL A 166 1.75 7.38 -5.38
CA VAL A 166 2.38 8.58 -5.96
C VAL A 166 2.00 9.83 -5.18
N VAL A 167 0.71 10.03 -4.90
CA VAL A 167 0.23 11.22 -4.16
C VAL A 167 0.85 11.28 -2.76
N VAL A 168 0.80 10.17 -2.02
CA VAL A 168 1.33 10.10 -0.65
C VAL A 168 2.85 10.25 -0.63
N GLY A 169 3.57 9.53 -1.51
CA GLY A 169 5.02 9.59 -1.59
C GLY A 169 5.53 10.97 -2.05
N ALA A 170 4.82 11.64 -2.96
CA ALA A 170 5.14 13.01 -3.38
C ALA A 170 4.92 14.01 -2.24
N ALA A 171 3.82 13.87 -1.47
CA ALA A 171 3.57 14.71 -0.30
C ALA A 171 4.69 14.58 0.74
N VAL A 172 5.11 13.35 1.04
CA VAL A 172 6.24 13.09 1.96
C VAL A 172 7.54 13.68 1.42
N LEU A 173 7.86 13.47 0.15
CA LEU A 173 9.06 14.02 -0.47
C LEU A 173 9.12 15.55 -0.36
N LEU A 174 7.99 16.24 -0.60
CA LEU A 174 7.88 17.68 -0.44
C LEU A 174 8.10 18.13 1.00
N MET A 175 7.56 17.39 1.98
CA MET A 175 7.78 17.67 3.41
C MET A 175 9.26 17.52 3.76
N THR A 176 9.91 16.43 3.36
CA THR A 176 11.34 16.19 3.64
C THR A 176 12.25 17.26 3.01
N ILE A 177 11.93 17.72 1.79
CA ILE A 177 12.68 18.80 1.14
C ILE A 177 12.55 20.10 1.94
N ARG A 178 11.33 20.44 2.37
CA ARG A 178 11.07 21.64 3.17
C ARG A 178 11.81 21.62 4.51
N GLU A 179 11.82 20.48 5.21
CA GLU A 179 12.56 20.34 6.46
C GLU A 179 14.07 20.56 6.28
N LYS A 180 14.66 19.98 5.23
CA LYS A 180 16.08 20.16 4.92
C LYS A 180 16.43 21.63 4.63
N GLN A 181 15.57 22.33 3.90
CA GLN A 181 15.75 23.77 3.62
C GLN A 181 15.63 24.63 4.90
N ALA A 182 14.67 24.31 5.77
CA ALA A 182 14.49 25.00 7.05
C ALA A 182 15.71 24.81 7.97
N HIS A 183 16.31 23.62 8.02
CA HIS A 183 17.54 23.40 8.78
C HIS A 183 18.76 24.12 8.20
N GLN A 184 18.89 24.18 6.87
CA GLN A 184 20.00 24.91 6.24
C GLN A 184 19.93 26.42 6.50
N THR A 185 18.72 27.01 6.41
CA THR A 185 18.51 28.44 6.70
C THR A 185 18.81 28.79 8.16
N ALA A 186 18.46 27.91 9.10
CA ALA A 186 18.77 28.09 10.52
C ALA A 186 20.27 28.01 10.85
N LEU A 187 21.07 27.25 10.09
CA LEU A 187 22.52 27.15 10.28
C LEU A 187 23.30 28.30 9.63
N SER A 188 22.69 29.00 8.68
CA SER A 188 23.29 30.15 7.98
C SER A 188 22.99 31.52 8.60
N ALA A 189 22.12 31.56 9.62
CA ALA A 189 21.73 32.78 10.35
C ALA A 189 22.50 32.88 11.67
#